data_AF-A0A933YCE1-F1
#
_entry.id   AF-A0A933YCE1-F1
#
_cell.length_a   1.000
_cell.length_b   1.000
_cell.length_c   1.000
_cell.angle_alpha   90.00
_cell.angle_beta   90.00
_cell.angle_gamma   90.00
#
_symmetry.space_group_name_H-M   'P 1'
#
loop_
_entity.id
_entity.type
_entity.pdbx_description
1 polymer ?
#
loop_
_entity_poly.entity_id
_entity_poly.type
_entity_poly.pdbx_seq_one_letter_code
_entity_poly.pdbx_strand_id
1 'polypeptide(L)'
;MTIFRLLPLMLFFTLLQAQDSSFVVLMPKEQFIPSFTASGTEHRLSYAKHLTTGSFFAGLGGSIPTALVRLWGLECLVTVSGTVYTTLVSAGVKFQVTNADYYADVTFDIPVAEGTVLRIGSGHTSHHLVDDAVALRGSSVVLNYARDYLQFFAVHNVSLLRGFVYGGTYYNRSFIINTHRDGLFLIQLGADGGNLPLTGSLEVYGAVDLKYRGEVNFGSSQSYQIGIRAKNEFFRAARLAYTYRTGMEERGQFYDQRITTQSIGLFFDF
;
A
#
# COMPACT_ATOMS: atom_id res chain seq x y z
N MET A 1 -26.57 37.93 -27.04
CA MET A 1 -26.09 38.45 -25.75
C MET A 1 -25.34 37.34 -25.01
N THR A 2 -24.14 36.94 -25.46
CA THR A 2 -23.43 35.78 -24.86
C THR A 2 -21.92 35.67 -25.19
N ILE A 3 -21.26 36.73 -25.66
CA ILE A 3 -19.81 36.68 -26.00
C ILE A 3 -18.94 37.49 -25.02
N PHE A 4 -19.53 38.36 -24.19
CA PHE A 4 -18.79 39.25 -23.29
C PHE A 4 -18.41 38.64 -21.91
N ARG A 5 -18.69 37.37 -21.64
CA ARG A 5 -18.38 36.72 -20.35
C ARG A 5 -17.09 35.88 -20.32
N LEU A 6 -16.46 35.63 -21.47
CA LEU A 6 -15.23 34.82 -21.54
C LEU A 6 -13.93 35.65 -21.60
N LEU A 7 -14.04 36.95 -21.90
CA LEU A 7 -12.89 37.85 -22.00
C LEU A 7 -12.15 38.13 -20.68
N PRO A 8 -12.83 38.27 -19.51
CA PRO A 8 -12.10 38.47 -18.25
C PRO A 8 -11.45 37.18 -17.72
N LEU A 9 -11.90 36.00 -18.16
CA LEU A 9 -11.26 34.73 -17.80
C LEU A 9 -9.92 34.58 -18.56
N MET A 10 -9.87 34.94 -19.85
CA MET A 10 -8.64 34.87 -20.64
C MET A 10 -7.59 35.92 -20.26
N LEU A 11 -8.00 37.12 -19.83
CA LEU A 11 -7.07 38.15 -19.35
C LEU A 11 -6.49 37.85 -17.95
N PHE A 12 -7.16 37.02 -17.14
CA PHE A 12 -6.61 36.52 -15.88
C PHE A 12 -5.49 35.48 -16.10
N PHE A 13 -5.57 34.68 -17.17
CA PHE A 13 -4.53 33.70 -17.50
C PHE A 13 -3.23 34.35 -18.02
N THR A 14 -3.31 35.52 -18.65
CA THR A 14 -2.11 36.21 -19.18
C THR A 14 -1.29 36.94 -18.10
N LEU A 15 -1.87 37.22 -16.93
CA LEU A 15 -1.15 37.88 -15.82
C LEU A 15 -0.48 36.90 -14.84
N LEU A 16 -0.69 35.58 -14.99
CA LEU A 16 -0.07 34.54 -14.17
C LEU A 16 1.22 33.96 -14.79
N GLN A 17 1.65 34.43 -15.97
CA GLN A 17 2.82 33.90 -16.68
C GLN A 17 4.19 34.45 -16.22
N ALA A 18 4.30 35.03 -15.03
CA ALA A 18 5.53 35.67 -14.57
C ALA A 18 6.19 35.03 -13.33
N GLN A 19 5.81 33.81 -12.95
CA GLN A 19 6.54 33.07 -11.90
C GLN A 19 6.94 31.68 -12.39
N ASP A 20 8.26 31.44 -12.40
CA ASP A 20 9.01 30.26 -12.84
C ASP A 20 8.66 28.93 -12.13
N SER A 21 7.52 28.82 -11.43
CA SER A 21 7.06 27.56 -10.89
C SER A 21 6.27 26.80 -11.95
N SER A 22 6.85 25.72 -12.49
CA SER A 22 6.10 24.81 -13.36
C SER A 22 4.86 24.29 -12.61
N PHE A 23 3.70 24.52 -13.23
CA PHE A 23 2.40 24.10 -12.73
C PHE A 23 2.31 22.59 -12.49
N VAL A 24 3.01 21.81 -13.32
CA VAL A 24 3.11 20.35 -13.24
C VAL A 24 4.59 19.97 -13.34
N VAL A 25 5.05 19.15 -12.40
CA VAL A 25 6.34 18.45 -12.48
C VAL A 25 6.04 16.98 -12.75
N LEU A 26 6.55 16.44 -13.87
CA LEU A 26 6.39 15.03 -14.21
C LEU A 26 7.50 14.20 -13.56
N MET A 27 7.14 13.00 -13.11
CA MET A 27 8.04 12.06 -12.42
C MET A 27 8.85 12.72 -11.28
N PRO A 28 8.17 13.41 -10.32
CA PRO A 28 8.83 14.04 -9.18
C PRO A 28 9.57 13.00 -8.34
N LYS A 29 10.64 13.41 -7.65
CA LYS A 29 11.37 12.55 -6.70
C LYS A 29 10.66 12.51 -5.33
N GLU A 30 9.83 13.51 -5.08
CA GLU A 30 9.09 13.74 -3.86
C GLU A 30 8.09 12.61 -3.58
N GLN A 31 7.83 12.37 -2.30
CA GLN A 31 6.71 11.56 -1.83
C GLN A 31 6.19 12.18 -0.56
N PHE A 32 4.88 12.33 -0.48
CA PHE A 32 4.24 12.92 0.68
C PHE A 32 3.90 11.89 1.75
N ILE A 33 3.57 10.66 1.36
CA ILE A 33 3.26 9.58 2.29
C ILE A 33 4.28 8.45 2.17
N PRO A 34 5.02 8.13 3.25
CA PRO A 34 5.90 6.97 3.28
C PRO A 34 5.11 5.66 3.21
N SER A 35 5.78 4.57 2.82
CA SER A 35 5.17 3.24 2.79
C SER A 35 4.70 2.80 4.18
N PHE A 36 3.52 2.16 4.25
CA PHE A 36 2.97 1.62 5.49
C PHE A 36 3.70 0.32 5.87
N THR A 37 4.86 0.48 6.50
CA THR A 37 5.87 -0.56 6.75
C THR A 37 5.33 -1.93 7.18
N ALA A 38 4.43 -2.00 8.16
CA ALA A 38 3.87 -3.26 8.65
C ALA A 38 2.74 -3.83 7.76
N SER A 39 2.20 -3.06 6.81
CA SER A 39 1.10 -3.51 5.97
C SER A 39 1.53 -4.57 4.97
N GLY A 40 0.76 -5.66 4.93
CA GLY A 40 1.04 -6.81 4.06
C GLY A 40 0.75 -6.59 2.57
N THR A 41 0.04 -5.51 2.23
CA THR A 41 -0.46 -5.21 0.88
C THR A 41 0.10 -3.90 0.31
N GLU A 42 1.09 -3.32 0.97
CA GLU A 42 1.72 -2.07 0.53
C GLU A 42 2.66 -2.30 -0.65
N HIS A 43 2.46 -1.52 -1.72
CA HIS A 43 3.20 -1.66 -2.96
C HIS A 43 4.72 -1.53 -2.82
N ARG A 44 5.43 -2.67 -2.88
CA ARG A 44 6.88 -2.76 -2.70
C ARG A 44 7.46 -4.06 -3.22
N LEU A 45 8.79 -4.10 -3.36
CA LEU A 45 9.52 -5.35 -3.53
C LEU A 45 9.78 -5.98 -2.15
N SER A 46 9.44 -7.26 -2.00
CA SER A 46 9.68 -7.97 -0.74
C SER A 46 9.89 -9.46 -0.93
N TYR A 47 10.63 -10.06 0.01
CA TYR A 47 10.84 -11.50 0.11
C TYR A 47 10.96 -11.89 1.58
N ALA A 48 10.05 -12.73 2.07
CA ALA A 48 9.98 -13.12 3.47
C ALA A 48 9.85 -14.64 3.62
N LYS A 49 10.60 -15.22 4.56
CA LYS A 49 10.52 -16.63 4.90
C LYS A 49 9.59 -16.82 6.09
N HIS A 50 8.59 -17.67 5.95
CA HIS A 50 7.77 -18.14 7.05
C HIS A 50 8.58 -19.09 7.94
N LEU A 51 8.66 -18.80 9.24
CA LEU A 51 9.58 -19.46 10.15
C LEU A 51 9.19 -20.90 10.49
N THR A 52 7.91 -21.27 10.38
CA THR A 52 7.43 -22.59 10.82
C THR A 52 7.04 -23.55 9.70
N THR A 53 6.69 -23.06 8.51
CA THR A 53 6.17 -23.92 7.41
C THR A 53 7.14 -24.03 6.23
N GLY A 54 8.30 -23.37 6.29
CA GLY A 54 9.24 -23.30 5.18
C GLY A 54 8.68 -22.60 3.93
N SER A 55 7.51 -21.97 4.02
CA SER A 55 6.91 -21.19 2.94
C SER A 55 7.60 -19.83 2.80
N PHE A 56 7.48 -19.22 1.63
CA PHE A 56 7.96 -17.87 1.37
C PHE A 56 6.82 -16.98 0.88
N PHE A 57 6.89 -15.70 1.22
CA PHE A 57 6.03 -14.66 0.70
C PHE A 57 6.90 -13.73 -0.14
N ALA A 58 6.47 -13.42 -1.35
CA ALA A 58 7.17 -12.48 -2.21
C ALA A 58 6.21 -11.43 -2.75
N GLY A 59 6.66 -10.18 -2.82
CA GLY A 59 5.96 -9.09 -3.48
C GLY A 59 6.86 -8.51 -4.57
N LEU A 60 6.36 -8.36 -5.79
CA LEU A 60 7.08 -7.76 -6.91
C LEU A 60 6.28 -6.55 -7.41
N GLY A 61 6.79 -5.35 -7.18
CA GLY A 61 6.10 -4.11 -7.53
C GLY A 61 6.67 -2.89 -6.82
N GLY A 62 5.91 -1.80 -6.88
CA GLY A 62 6.28 -0.52 -6.26
C GLY A 62 5.27 0.58 -6.56
N SER A 63 5.61 1.78 -6.12
CA SER A 63 4.85 3.01 -6.34
C SER A 63 5.72 4.01 -7.09
N ILE A 64 5.16 4.67 -8.10
CA ILE A 64 5.87 5.64 -8.92
C ILE A 64 5.11 6.98 -8.85
N PRO A 65 5.70 8.02 -8.25
CA PRO A 65 5.18 9.38 -8.37
C PRO A 65 5.20 9.79 -9.85
N THR A 66 4.04 10.07 -10.42
CA THR A 66 3.90 10.36 -11.86
C THR A 66 3.79 11.84 -12.16
N ALA A 67 3.14 12.60 -11.29
CA ALA A 67 2.99 14.04 -11.43
C ALA A 67 2.87 14.73 -10.07
N LEU A 68 3.48 15.89 -9.93
CA LEU A 68 3.23 16.84 -8.85
C LEU A 68 2.56 18.07 -9.46
N VAL A 69 1.32 18.33 -9.06
CA VAL A 69 0.51 19.45 -9.53
C VAL A 69 0.48 20.52 -8.45
N ARG A 70 0.81 21.76 -8.83
CA ARG A 70 0.82 22.94 -7.94
C ARG A 70 -0.19 23.97 -8.43
N LEU A 71 -1.41 23.97 -7.88
CA LEU A 71 -2.49 24.88 -8.28
C LEU A 71 -3.00 25.69 -7.10
N TRP A 72 -2.99 27.02 -7.23
CA TRP A 72 -3.58 27.94 -6.23
C TRP A 72 -3.07 27.72 -4.80
N GLY A 73 -1.78 27.39 -4.66
CA GLY A 73 -1.16 27.09 -3.37
C GLY A 73 -1.42 25.68 -2.83
N LEU A 74 -2.17 24.84 -3.55
CA LEU A 74 -2.34 23.42 -3.26
C LEU A 74 -1.29 22.61 -4.01
N GLU A 75 -0.65 21.69 -3.30
CA GLU A 75 0.20 20.66 -3.89
C GLU A 75 -0.53 19.32 -3.90
N CYS A 76 -0.48 18.61 -5.01
CA CYS A 76 -1.07 17.28 -5.15
C CYS A 76 -0.09 16.36 -5.87
N LEU A 77 0.34 15.30 -5.19
CA LEU A 77 1.20 14.28 -5.77
C LEU A 77 0.36 13.11 -6.27
N VAL A 78 0.39 12.88 -7.57
CA VAL A 78 -0.27 11.76 -8.25
C VAL A 78 0.70 10.58 -8.33
N THR A 79 0.32 9.45 -7.74
CA THR A 79 1.14 8.23 -7.73
C THR A 79 0.39 7.09 -8.40
N VAL A 80 1.09 6.32 -9.23
CA VAL A 80 0.60 5.07 -9.80
C VAL A 80 1.38 3.92 -9.18
N SER A 81 0.67 2.91 -8.70
CA SER A 81 1.28 1.79 -7.99
C SER A 81 0.78 0.46 -8.53
N GLY A 82 1.63 -0.55 -8.47
CA GLY A 82 1.31 -1.90 -8.92
C GLY A 82 2.16 -2.94 -8.20
N THR A 83 1.57 -4.02 -7.73
CA THR A 83 2.31 -5.11 -7.07
C THR A 83 1.60 -6.44 -7.22
N VAL A 84 2.39 -7.50 -7.42
CA VAL A 84 1.92 -8.88 -7.34
C VAL A 84 2.51 -9.53 -6.10
N TYR A 85 1.64 -10.08 -5.24
CA TYR A 85 2.05 -10.89 -4.10
C TYR A 85 1.86 -12.37 -4.40
N THR A 86 2.84 -13.17 -4.01
CA THR A 86 2.82 -14.61 -4.18
C THR A 86 3.22 -15.32 -2.91
N THR A 87 2.67 -16.50 -2.70
CA THR A 87 3.10 -17.43 -1.65
C THR A 87 3.70 -18.65 -2.29
N LEU A 88 4.95 -18.94 -1.93
CA LEU A 88 5.64 -20.15 -2.33
C LEU A 88 5.60 -21.16 -1.19
N VAL A 89 5.11 -22.36 -1.45
CA VAL A 89 5.07 -23.45 -0.47
C VAL A 89 6.12 -24.49 -0.86
N SER A 90 6.82 -25.04 0.13
CA SER A 90 7.80 -26.11 -0.09
C SER A 90 7.10 -27.40 -0.50
N ALA A 91 7.58 -28.01 -1.58
CA ALA A 91 7.17 -29.31 -2.11
C ALA A 91 8.38 -30.26 -2.15
N GLY A 92 9.04 -30.40 -1.00
CA GLY A 92 10.30 -31.14 -0.87
C GLY A 92 11.49 -30.30 -1.32
N VAL A 93 12.07 -30.63 -2.48
CA VAL A 93 13.25 -29.93 -3.04
C VAL A 93 12.89 -28.74 -3.95
N LYS A 94 11.60 -28.52 -4.21
CA LYS A 94 11.09 -27.44 -5.06
C LYS A 94 10.14 -26.54 -4.28
N PHE A 95 9.96 -25.33 -4.80
CA PHE A 95 8.92 -24.40 -4.35
C PHE A 95 7.83 -24.30 -5.41
N GLN A 96 6.58 -24.27 -4.95
CA GLN A 96 5.42 -24.09 -5.81
C GLN A 96 4.72 -22.80 -5.45
N VAL A 97 4.38 -22.01 -6.47
CA VAL A 97 3.59 -20.80 -6.31
C VAL A 97 2.15 -21.21 -6.08
N THR A 98 1.56 -20.77 -4.97
CA THR A 98 0.20 -21.17 -4.59
C THR A 98 -0.85 -20.12 -4.88
N ASN A 99 -0.47 -18.84 -4.87
CA ASN A 99 -1.36 -17.75 -5.22
C ASN A 99 -0.58 -16.64 -5.93
N ALA A 100 -1.32 -15.84 -6.70
CA ALA A 100 -0.88 -14.58 -7.26
C ALA A 100 -1.99 -13.54 -7.01
N ASP A 101 -1.67 -12.54 -6.19
CA ASP A 101 -2.58 -11.47 -5.79
C ASP A 101 -2.09 -10.16 -6.40
N TYR A 102 -2.85 -9.63 -7.36
CA TYR A 102 -2.50 -8.44 -8.13
C TYR A 102 -3.14 -7.22 -7.50
N TYR A 103 -2.39 -6.14 -7.33
CA TYR A 103 -2.88 -4.85 -6.85
C TYR A 103 -2.44 -3.75 -7.82
N ALA A 104 -3.33 -2.81 -8.12
CA ALA A 104 -3.04 -1.64 -8.94
C ALA A 104 -3.82 -0.43 -8.43
N ASP A 105 -3.10 0.65 -8.10
CA ASP A 105 -3.66 1.84 -7.46
C ASP A 105 -3.27 3.11 -8.21
N VAL A 106 -4.16 4.11 -8.17
CA VAL A 106 -3.87 5.51 -8.48
C VAL A 106 -4.26 6.35 -7.28
N THR A 107 -3.32 7.11 -6.74
CA THR A 107 -3.50 7.92 -5.52
C THR A 107 -3.11 9.37 -5.73
N PHE A 108 -3.72 10.22 -4.92
CA PHE A 108 -3.53 11.65 -4.85
C PHE A 108 -3.21 12.00 -3.40
N ASP A 109 -1.97 12.41 -3.15
CA ASP A 109 -1.52 12.83 -1.83
C ASP A 109 -1.51 14.35 -1.76
N ILE A 110 -2.20 14.90 -0.75
CA ILE A 110 -2.45 16.34 -0.60
C ILE A 110 -1.99 16.76 0.80
N PRO A 111 -0.90 17.54 0.93
CA PRO A 111 -0.52 18.15 2.19
C PRO A 111 -1.59 19.15 2.62
N VAL A 112 -2.15 18.98 3.82
CA VAL A 112 -3.24 19.83 4.33
C VAL A 112 -2.84 20.65 5.55
N ALA A 113 -1.78 20.24 6.25
CA ALA A 113 -1.20 20.96 7.38
C ALA A 113 0.27 20.51 7.55
N GLU A 114 1.01 21.20 8.42
CA GLU A 114 2.35 20.76 8.80
C GLU A 114 2.32 19.32 9.31
N GLY A 115 3.13 18.45 8.69
CA GLY A 115 3.20 17.05 9.03
C GLY A 115 1.96 16.21 8.69
N THR A 116 0.93 16.77 8.04
CA THR A 116 -0.32 16.05 7.73
C THR A 116 -0.59 15.98 6.25
N VAL A 117 -0.82 14.77 5.75
CA VAL A 117 -1.14 14.50 4.35
C VAL A 117 -2.41 13.67 4.27
N LEU A 118 -3.33 14.07 3.40
CA LEU A 118 -4.48 13.26 3.03
C LEU A 118 -4.17 12.50 1.74
N ARG A 119 -4.52 11.22 1.70
CA ARG A 119 -4.50 10.40 0.49
C ARG A 119 -5.92 10.06 0.10
N ILE A 120 -6.25 10.34 -1.16
CA ILE A 120 -7.45 9.84 -1.81
C ILE A 120 -7.03 9.04 -3.04
N GLY A 121 -7.79 8.03 -3.42
CA GLY A 121 -7.44 7.26 -4.59
C GLY A 121 -8.47 6.21 -4.96
N SER A 122 -8.15 5.47 -6.01
CA SER A 122 -8.89 4.29 -6.42
C SER A 122 -7.92 3.18 -6.78
N GLY A 123 -8.35 1.95 -6.60
CA GLY A 123 -7.54 0.80 -6.95
C GLY A 123 -8.37 -0.40 -7.34
N HIS A 124 -7.65 -1.41 -7.82
CA HIS A 124 -8.16 -2.71 -8.19
C HIS A 124 -7.27 -3.78 -7.58
N THR A 125 -7.86 -4.86 -7.10
CA THR A 125 -7.13 -6.10 -6.88
C THR A 125 -7.90 -7.31 -7.35
N SER A 126 -7.14 -8.30 -7.82
CA SER A 126 -7.63 -9.61 -8.24
C SER A 126 -6.71 -10.68 -7.69
N HIS A 127 -7.28 -11.73 -7.11
CA HIS A 127 -6.53 -12.75 -6.39
C HIS A 127 -6.81 -14.12 -6.99
N HIS A 128 -5.76 -14.84 -7.39
CA HIS A 128 -5.87 -16.10 -8.10
C HIS A 128 -5.07 -17.20 -7.41
N LEU A 129 -5.58 -18.43 -7.48
CA LEU A 129 -4.72 -19.61 -7.33
C LEU A 129 -3.92 -19.78 -8.62
N VAL A 130 -2.69 -20.26 -8.49
CA VAL A 130 -1.86 -20.66 -9.64
C VAL A 130 -2.02 -22.16 -9.86
N ASP A 131 -1.98 -22.62 -11.12
CA ASP A 131 -2.41 -23.95 -11.58
C ASP A 131 -1.98 -25.12 -10.68
N ASP A 132 -0.73 -25.15 -10.20
CA ASP A 132 -0.22 -26.21 -9.33
C ASP A 132 -0.95 -26.30 -7.98
N ALA A 133 -1.40 -25.17 -7.42
CA ALA A 133 -2.11 -25.15 -6.15
C ALA A 133 -3.52 -25.76 -6.23
N VAL A 134 -4.18 -25.66 -7.39
CA VAL A 134 -5.49 -26.28 -7.62
C VAL A 134 -5.34 -27.80 -7.59
N ALA A 135 -4.33 -28.33 -8.27
CA ALA A 135 -4.05 -29.77 -8.30
C ALA A 135 -3.65 -30.33 -6.93
N LEU A 136 -2.81 -29.61 -6.16
CA LEU A 136 -2.27 -30.11 -4.89
C LEU A 136 -3.25 -30.03 -3.72
N ARG A 137 -4.11 -29.00 -3.67
CA ARG A 137 -5.02 -28.83 -2.55
C ARG A 137 -6.24 -29.73 -2.64
N GLY A 138 -6.47 -30.39 -3.78
CA GLY A 138 -7.74 -31.06 -4.06
C GLY A 138 -8.95 -30.13 -3.88
N SER A 139 -8.71 -28.81 -3.90
CA SER A 139 -9.72 -27.81 -3.60
C SER A 139 -10.54 -27.65 -4.86
N SER A 140 -11.74 -28.21 -4.85
CA SER A 140 -12.74 -28.01 -5.89
C SER A 140 -13.25 -26.57 -5.94
N VAL A 141 -12.87 -25.72 -4.98
CA VAL A 141 -13.37 -24.35 -4.85
C VAL A 141 -12.23 -23.37 -5.09
N VAL A 142 -12.16 -22.86 -6.32
CA VAL A 142 -11.44 -21.65 -6.67
C VAL A 142 -12.36 -20.47 -6.33
N LEU A 143 -11.89 -19.52 -5.52
CA LEU A 143 -12.68 -18.31 -5.25
C LEU A 143 -12.48 -17.32 -6.38
N ASN A 144 -13.56 -16.75 -6.92
CA ASN A 144 -13.45 -15.54 -7.73
C ASN A 144 -13.40 -14.35 -6.77
N TYR A 145 -12.19 -13.86 -6.46
CA TYR A 145 -11.97 -12.74 -5.57
C TYR A 145 -11.36 -11.56 -6.34
N ALA A 146 -12.14 -10.50 -6.51
CA ALA A 146 -11.67 -9.25 -7.10
C ALA A 146 -12.44 -8.06 -6.53
N ARG A 147 -11.76 -6.93 -6.28
CA ARG A 147 -12.38 -5.68 -5.81
C ARG A 147 -11.84 -4.47 -6.55
N ASP A 148 -12.75 -3.59 -6.95
CA ASP A 148 -12.47 -2.18 -7.16
C ASP A 148 -12.83 -1.40 -5.90
N TYR A 149 -11.98 -0.47 -5.51
CA TYR A 149 -12.18 0.32 -4.31
C TYR A 149 -11.81 1.79 -4.49
N LEU A 150 -12.40 2.62 -3.64
CA LEU A 150 -11.93 3.96 -3.34
C LEU A 150 -11.19 3.92 -2.01
N GLN A 151 -10.10 4.68 -1.87
CA GLN A 151 -9.33 4.77 -0.63
C GLN A 151 -9.26 6.20 -0.12
N PHE A 152 -9.34 6.35 1.20
CA PHE A 152 -9.25 7.63 1.91
C PHE A 152 -8.42 7.45 3.17
N PHE A 153 -7.29 8.15 3.27
CA PHE A 153 -6.35 8.05 4.37
C PHE A 153 -5.91 9.42 4.85
N ALA A 154 -5.62 9.51 6.14
CA ALA A 154 -4.85 10.59 6.73
C ALA A 154 -3.56 10.01 7.32
N VAL A 155 -2.45 10.71 7.09
CA VAL A 155 -1.13 10.37 7.62
C VAL A 155 -0.61 11.60 8.35
N HIS A 156 -0.11 11.39 9.57
CA HIS A 156 0.42 12.46 10.40
C HIS A 156 1.79 12.08 10.97
N ASN A 157 2.78 12.93 10.73
CA ASN A 157 4.11 12.80 11.31
C ASN A 157 4.06 13.15 12.80
N VAL A 158 4.61 12.26 13.64
CA VAL A 158 4.62 12.41 15.09
C VAL A 158 6.08 12.44 15.57
N SER A 159 6.57 13.64 15.91
CA SER A 159 7.96 13.85 16.33
C SER A 159 8.35 12.98 17.53
N LEU A 160 7.44 12.78 18.49
CA LEU A 160 7.68 11.93 19.67
C LEU A 160 7.93 10.46 19.30
N LEU A 161 7.25 9.95 18.27
CA LEU A 161 7.44 8.59 17.75
C LEU A 161 8.66 8.49 16.82
N ARG A 162 9.22 9.64 16.40
CA ARG A 162 10.19 9.75 15.30
C ARG A 162 9.67 9.01 14.07
N GLY A 163 8.41 9.22 13.72
CA GLY A 163 7.74 8.46 12.69
C GLY A 163 6.37 9.05 12.37
N PHE A 164 5.41 8.20 12.02
CA PHE A 164 4.09 8.64 11.61
C PHE A 164 3.00 7.68 12.07
N VAL A 165 1.79 8.20 12.18
CA VAL A 165 0.56 7.43 12.37
C VAL A 165 -0.31 7.60 11.12
N TYR A 166 -1.12 6.60 10.83
CA TYR A 166 -2.06 6.67 9.71
C TYR A 166 -3.38 5.99 10.06
N GLY A 167 -4.43 6.47 9.40
CA GLY A 167 -5.75 5.90 9.52
C GLY A 167 -6.59 6.22 8.29
N GLY A 168 -7.44 5.27 7.89
CA GLY A 168 -8.22 5.42 6.69
C GLY A 168 -9.17 4.27 6.43
N THR A 169 -9.78 4.31 5.25
CA THR A 169 -10.71 3.30 4.82
C THR A 169 -10.64 3.05 3.31
N TYR A 170 -11.00 1.83 2.92
CA TYR A 170 -11.34 1.46 1.57
C TYR A 170 -12.85 1.23 1.48
N TYR A 171 -13.48 1.80 0.47
CA TYR A 171 -14.87 1.55 0.12
C TYR A 171 -14.93 0.69 -1.15
N ASN A 172 -15.45 -0.52 -1.05
CA ASN A 172 -15.54 -1.46 -2.15
C ASN A 172 -16.75 -1.12 -3.05
N ARG A 173 -16.49 -0.68 -4.29
CA ARG A 173 -17.55 -0.28 -5.24
C ARG A 173 -18.02 -1.41 -6.17
N SER A 174 -17.12 -2.33 -6.48
CA SER A 174 -17.35 -3.51 -7.33
C SER A 174 -16.53 -4.63 -6.73
N PHE A 175 -17.17 -5.50 -5.95
CA PHE A 175 -16.48 -6.51 -5.17
C PHE A 175 -17.15 -7.87 -5.32
N ILE A 176 -16.34 -8.86 -5.69
CA ILE A 176 -16.78 -10.22 -5.96
C ILE A 176 -16.03 -11.15 -5.02
N ILE A 177 -16.79 -11.99 -4.32
CA ILE A 177 -16.32 -13.22 -3.66
C ILE A 177 -17.29 -14.33 -4.05
N ASN A 178 -17.07 -14.95 -5.21
CA ASN A 178 -18.02 -15.83 -5.93
C ASN A 178 -19.38 -15.18 -6.29
N THR A 179 -19.77 -14.14 -5.57
CA THR A 179 -21.02 -13.37 -5.62
C THR A 179 -20.68 -11.90 -5.35
N HIS A 180 -21.48 -10.97 -5.86
CA HIS A 180 -21.28 -9.54 -5.63
C HIS A 180 -21.55 -9.15 -4.17
N ARG A 181 -20.67 -8.31 -3.61
CA ARG A 181 -20.66 -7.85 -2.21
C ARG A 181 -20.23 -6.39 -2.09
N ASP A 182 -20.83 -5.52 -2.89
CA ASP A 182 -20.49 -4.08 -2.91
C ASP A 182 -20.86 -3.37 -1.60
N GLY A 183 -20.29 -2.19 -1.39
CA GLY A 183 -20.62 -1.34 -0.24
C GLY A 183 -19.93 -1.72 1.07
N LEU A 184 -19.06 -2.73 1.05
CA LEU A 184 -18.29 -3.14 2.21
C LEU A 184 -17.08 -2.24 2.42
N PHE A 185 -16.78 -1.97 3.69
CA PHE A 185 -15.65 -1.15 4.10
C PHE A 185 -14.50 -2.00 4.63
N LEU A 186 -13.28 -1.58 4.36
CA LEU A 186 -12.08 -1.97 5.11
C LEU A 186 -11.61 -0.75 5.88
N ILE A 187 -11.45 -0.83 7.19
CA ILE A 187 -10.85 0.23 8.01
C ILE A 187 -9.41 -0.16 8.31
N GLN A 188 -8.47 0.76 8.13
CA GLN A 188 -7.05 0.50 8.38
C GLN A 188 -6.47 1.59 9.27
N LEU A 189 -5.68 1.18 10.27
CA LEU A 189 -5.01 2.05 11.24
C LEU A 189 -3.61 1.50 11.49
N GLY A 190 -2.62 2.37 11.67
CA GLY A 190 -1.30 1.92 12.03
C GLY A 190 -0.32 3.03 12.37
N ALA A 191 0.91 2.60 12.64
CA ALA A 191 2.01 3.49 12.97
C ALA A 191 3.34 2.90 12.51
N ASP A 192 4.28 3.77 12.18
CA ASP A 192 5.71 3.47 12.02
C ASP A 192 6.46 4.43 12.94
N GLY A 193 7.41 3.92 13.72
CA GLY A 193 8.15 4.75 14.65
C GLY A 193 9.33 4.03 15.26
N GLY A 194 9.93 4.67 16.25
CA GLY A 194 11.14 4.17 16.89
C GLY A 194 12.34 4.15 15.95
N ASN A 195 12.37 5.05 14.95
CA ASN A 195 13.47 5.26 14.00
C ASN A 195 14.72 5.79 14.75
N LEU A 196 15.37 4.90 15.50
CA LEU A 196 16.54 5.22 16.32
C LEU A 196 17.80 4.91 15.50
N PRO A 197 18.69 5.88 15.31
CA PRO A 197 19.91 5.67 14.55
C PRO A 197 20.82 4.65 15.25
N LEU A 198 21.32 3.67 14.50
CA LEU A 198 22.38 2.75 14.94
C LEU A 198 23.75 3.30 14.54
N THR A 199 23.93 3.57 13.24
CA THR A 199 25.16 4.12 12.67
C THR A 199 24.92 4.60 11.24
N GLY A 200 25.46 5.75 10.85
CA GLY A 200 25.33 6.27 9.50
C GLY A 200 23.88 6.34 9.02
N SER A 201 23.55 5.62 7.94
CA SER A 201 22.21 5.52 7.36
C SER A 201 21.37 4.35 7.89
N LEU A 202 21.84 3.64 8.90
CA LEU A 202 21.16 2.49 9.52
C LEU A 202 20.41 2.91 10.77
N GLU A 203 19.15 2.51 10.87
CA GLU A 203 18.27 2.76 12.02
C GLU A 203 17.46 1.51 12.35
N VAL A 204 17.12 1.34 13.64
CA VAL A 204 16.08 0.38 14.06
C VAL A 204 14.72 1.04 13.93
N TYR A 205 13.67 0.25 13.73
CA TYR A 205 12.30 0.74 13.71
C TYR A 205 11.31 -0.33 14.21
N GLY A 206 10.13 0.13 14.61
CA GLY A 206 8.96 -0.68 14.87
C GLY A 206 7.75 -0.14 14.12
N ALA A 207 6.87 -1.03 13.66
CA ALA A 207 5.65 -0.66 12.97
C ALA A 207 4.49 -1.61 13.32
N VAL A 208 3.27 -1.08 13.24
CA VAL A 208 2.02 -1.81 13.43
C VAL A 208 1.02 -1.42 12.34
N ASP A 209 0.25 -2.40 11.89
CA ASP A 209 -0.85 -2.23 10.96
C ASP A 209 -2.04 -3.10 11.41
N LEU A 210 -3.21 -2.48 11.51
CA LEU A 210 -4.45 -3.10 11.95
C LEU A 210 -5.52 -2.84 10.88
N LYS A 211 -6.19 -3.90 10.42
CA LYS A 211 -7.27 -3.81 9.45
C LYS A 211 -8.55 -4.45 10.00
N TYR A 212 -9.69 -3.81 9.82
CA TYR A 212 -11.02 -4.36 10.11
C TYR A 212 -11.79 -4.49 8.80
N ARG A 213 -12.23 -5.70 8.47
CA ARG A 213 -12.64 -6.05 7.12
C ARG A 213 -14.12 -6.40 7.07
N GLY A 214 -14.92 -5.56 6.42
CA GLY A 214 -16.37 -5.75 6.26
C GLY A 214 -16.72 -7.08 5.58
N GLU A 215 -15.86 -7.58 4.70
CA GLU A 215 -16.07 -8.87 4.01
C GLU A 215 -16.10 -10.10 4.92
N VAL A 216 -15.57 -9.96 6.14
CA VAL A 216 -15.49 -11.01 7.16
C VAL A 216 -16.11 -10.51 8.46
N ASN A 217 -17.21 -9.75 8.37
CA ASN A 217 -17.97 -9.21 9.50
C ASN A 217 -17.10 -8.39 10.46
N PHE A 218 -16.27 -7.51 9.91
CA PHE A 218 -15.30 -6.69 10.65
C PHE A 218 -14.26 -7.51 11.44
N GLY A 219 -13.98 -8.73 11.01
CA GLY A 219 -12.82 -9.49 11.47
C GLY A 219 -11.53 -8.69 11.29
N SER A 220 -10.63 -8.79 12.26
CA SER A 220 -9.38 -8.02 12.29
C SER A 220 -8.21 -8.79 11.68
N SER A 221 -7.37 -8.11 10.92
CA SER A 221 -6.00 -8.54 10.56
C SER A 221 -5.01 -7.62 11.27
N GLN A 222 -3.97 -8.18 11.87
CA GLN A 222 -3.00 -7.44 12.67
C GLN A 222 -1.59 -7.83 12.23
N SER A 223 -0.72 -6.85 12.02
CA SER A 223 0.65 -7.04 11.57
C SER A 223 1.57 -6.16 12.40
N TYR A 224 2.59 -6.78 13.00
CA TYR A 224 3.56 -6.14 13.85
C TYR A 224 4.94 -6.41 13.27
N GLN A 225 5.73 -5.36 13.08
CA GLN A 225 7.04 -5.47 12.43
C GLN A 225 8.10 -4.75 13.27
N ILE A 226 9.25 -5.38 13.43
CA ILE A 226 10.45 -4.78 14.02
C ILE A 226 11.65 -5.15 13.15
N GLY A 227 12.56 -4.21 12.96
CA GLY A 227 13.71 -4.48 12.11
C GLY A 227 14.73 -3.37 12.07
N ILE A 228 15.67 -3.54 11.13
CA ILE A 228 16.65 -2.53 10.75
C ILE A 228 16.28 -2.03 9.35
N ARG A 229 16.49 -0.74 9.11
CA ARG A 229 16.35 -0.13 7.79
C ARG A 229 17.58 0.70 7.46
N ALA A 230 18.06 0.56 6.23
CA ALA A 230 19.12 1.37 5.66
C ALA A 230 18.49 2.29 4.60
N LYS A 231 18.77 3.58 4.69
CA LYS A 231 18.34 4.57 3.69
C LYS A 231 19.49 4.88 2.73
N ASN A 232 19.22 5.06 1.44
CA ASN A 232 20.19 5.61 0.50
C ASN A 232 19.48 6.44 -0.60
N GLU A 233 20.24 6.89 -1.59
CA GLU A 233 19.71 7.72 -2.69
C GLU A 233 18.99 6.92 -3.79
N PHE A 234 19.23 5.61 -3.89
CA PHE A 234 18.67 4.74 -4.95
C PHE A 234 17.35 4.08 -4.54
N PHE A 235 17.20 3.76 -3.27
CA PHE A 235 16.00 3.22 -2.64
C PHE A 235 15.71 4.02 -1.38
N ARG A 236 14.44 4.30 -1.10
CA ARG A 236 14.06 5.06 0.10
C ARG A 236 14.49 4.32 1.35
N ALA A 237 14.23 3.01 1.38
CA ALA A 237 14.70 2.13 2.44
C ALA A 237 14.85 0.68 1.96
N ALA A 238 15.94 0.04 2.35
CA ALA A 238 16.08 -1.42 2.37
C ALA A 238 15.95 -1.89 3.81
N ARG A 239 15.08 -2.87 4.06
CA ARG A 239 14.73 -3.31 5.41
C ARG A 239 14.92 -4.81 5.58
N LEU A 240 15.52 -5.19 6.70
CA LEU A 240 15.47 -6.56 7.21
C LEU A 240 14.59 -6.54 8.46
N ALA A 241 13.52 -7.34 8.45
CA ALA A 241 12.52 -7.25 9.51
C ALA A 241 11.97 -8.61 9.91
N TYR A 242 11.72 -8.75 11.20
CA TYR A 242 10.81 -9.76 11.74
C TYR A 242 9.39 -9.22 11.69
N THR A 243 8.45 -10.03 11.23
CA THR A 243 7.01 -9.70 11.18
C THR A 243 6.22 -10.81 11.87
N TYR A 244 5.38 -10.41 12.81
CA TYR A 244 4.34 -11.23 13.42
C TYR A 244 2.98 -10.77 12.89
N ARG A 245 2.23 -11.68 12.25
CA ARG A 245 0.88 -11.38 11.73
C ARG A 245 -0.13 -12.35 12.31
N THR A 246 -1.28 -11.85 12.70
CA THR A 246 -2.38 -12.68 13.23
C THR A 246 -3.75 -12.11 12.86
N GLY A 247 -4.77 -12.96 12.85
CA GLY A 247 -6.14 -12.57 12.52
C GLY A 247 -6.58 -13.10 11.16
N MET A 248 -7.47 -12.37 10.49
CA MET A 248 -8.01 -12.78 9.19
C MET A 248 -6.93 -12.67 8.11
N GLU A 249 -6.89 -13.63 7.19
CA GLU A 249 -5.92 -13.66 6.11
C GLU A 249 -6.28 -12.65 5.01
N GLU A 250 -5.32 -11.81 4.63
CA GLU A 250 -5.54 -10.72 3.67
C GLU A 250 -5.53 -11.19 2.21
N ARG A 251 -4.99 -12.38 1.95
CA ARG A 251 -5.02 -13.02 0.63
C ARG A 251 -6.44 -13.48 0.29
N GLY A 252 -6.96 -13.02 -0.83
CA GLY A 252 -8.33 -13.21 -1.30
C GLY A 252 -8.77 -14.68 -1.41
N GLN A 253 -7.88 -15.57 -1.83
CA GLN A 253 -8.17 -17.02 -1.90
C GLN A 253 -8.36 -17.67 -0.52
N PHE A 254 -7.95 -16.99 0.54
CA PHE A 254 -7.96 -17.48 1.91
C PHE A 254 -8.64 -16.46 2.84
N TYR A 255 -9.44 -15.54 2.29
CA TYR A 255 -9.84 -14.29 2.94
C TYR A 255 -10.54 -14.44 4.29
N ASP A 256 -11.22 -15.57 4.50
CA ASP A 256 -12.00 -15.95 5.67
C ASP A 256 -11.24 -16.86 6.65
N GLN A 257 -10.00 -17.21 6.34
CA GLN A 257 -9.16 -18.03 7.20
C GLN A 257 -8.51 -17.17 8.28
N ARG A 258 -8.44 -17.71 9.50
CA ARG A 258 -7.65 -17.12 10.58
C ARG A 258 -6.24 -17.72 10.55
N ILE A 259 -5.24 -16.86 10.54
CA ILE A 259 -3.83 -17.23 10.51
C ILE A 259 -3.07 -16.63 11.69
N THR A 260 -1.94 -17.27 12.02
CA THR A 260 -0.88 -16.69 12.82
C THR A 260 0.43 -17.05 12.14
N THR A 261 1.16 -16.04 11.69
CA THR A 261 2.40 -16.21 10.91
C THR A 261 3.54 -15.42 11.52
N GLN A 262 4.72 -16.01 11.42
CA GLN A 262 5.98 -15.38 11.81
C GLN A 262 6.92 -15.45 10.62
N SER A 263 7.51 -14.31 10.25
CA SER A 263 8.41 -14.27 9.11
C SER A 263 9.59 -13.33 9.33
N ILE A 264 10.72 -13.67 8.71
CA ILE A 264 11.84 -12.76 8.53
C ILE A 264 11.93 -12.44 7.05
N GLY A 265 12.00 -11.16 6.69
CA GLY A 265 12.01 -10.74 5.30
C GLY A 265 12.88 -9.53 4.99
N LEU A 266 13.21 -9.43 3.71
CA LEU A 266 13.81 -8.28 3.06
C LEU A 266 12.72 -7.49 2.35
N PHE A 267 12.78 -6.17 2.45
CA PHE A 267 11.81 -5.27 1.84
C PHE A 267 12.54 -4.06 1.25
N PHE A 268 12.11 -3.61 0.08
CA PHE A 268 12.65 -2.43 -0.60
C PHE A 268 11.52 -1.46 -0.91
N ASP A 269 11.60 -0.28 -0.32
CA ASP A 269 10.65 0.81 -0.48
C ASP A 269 11.24 1.79 -1.52
N PHE A 270 10.52 2.04 -2.62
CA PHE A 270 10.93 2.87 -3.76
C PHE A 270 10.15 4.18 -3.83
#